data_AF-G4ZKL3-F1
#
_entry.id   AF-G4ZKL3-F1
#
_cell.length_a   1.000
_cell.length_b   1.000
_cell.length_c   1.000
_cell.angle_alpha   90.00
_cell.angle_beta   90.00
_cell.angle_gamma   90.00
#
_symmetry.space_group_name_H-M   'P 1'
#
loop_
_entity.id
_entity.type
_entity.pdbx_description
1 polymer ?
#
loop_
_entity_poly.entity_id
_entity_poly.type
_entity_poly.pdbx_seq_one_letter_code
_entity_poly.pdbx_strand_id
1 'polypeptide(L)'
;MARAPPPGCPRLPGGQGRWKTKRVLTSYTAATKKAVVEHLRLHCNVRFTIDSFFPDLPTEKYQGRRVLVLRWARQYDSIAATCASVGGGGKRKARSTGSATILPLDVELEIVSWISDLRAEGVPVTSLMLRLKALSAAKAAGVHRFRASSGWQCLFKRRHPLSMRSRTRQGQNLPAKTLHGTGEKTVWVRCGGKSKERATVMLLGDSNGNKYPPFLVFKSKPSTVLQRREANTRLRHGLGVSVWKDVGPAQEKERVQVHGNAKGWWNTSLSVEFLRYHFGARPQPEKPVLLLWDDFSGHWSKEVIQCAKELKVE
;
A
#
# COMPACT_ATOMS: atom_id res chain seq x y z
N MET A 1 19.11 10.16 -19.95
CA MET A 1 17.79 10.43 -20.57
C MET A 1 16.68 10.14 -19.57
N ALA A 2 15.84 11.14 -19.25
CA ALA A 2 14.77 10.98 -18.26
C ALA A 2 13.64 10.08 -18.81
N ARG A 3 13.33 8.99 -18.10
CA ARG A 3 12.23 8.09 -18.49
C ARG A 3 10.89 8.81 -18.39
N ALA A 4 10.07 8.69 -19.43
CA ALA A 4 8.72 9.27 -19.46
C ALA A 4 7.84 8.67 -18.34
N PRO A 5 6.91 9.45 -17.76
CA PRO A 5 5.99 8.93 -16.75
C PRO A 5 5.12 7.81 -17.34
N PRO A 6 4.81 6.75 -16.56
CA PRO A 6 3.93 5.69 -17.03
C PRO A 6 2.51 6.22 -17.27
N PRO A 7 1.81 5.73 -18.31
CA PRO A 7 0.44 6.13 -18.61
C PRO A 7 -0.48 5.81 -17.41
N GLY A 8 -1.27 6.80 -17.00
CA GLY A 8 -2.24 6.65 -15.92
C GLY A 8 -3.37 5.67 -16.27
N CYS A 9 -4.11 5.20 -15.27
CA CYS A 9 -5.26 4.33 -15.52
C CYS A 9 -6.29 5.03 -16.43
N PRO A 10 -6.83 4.33 -17.45
CA PRO A 10 -7.89 4.88 -18.27
C PRO A 10 -9.14 5.18 -17.43
N ARG A 11 -9.83 6.28 -17.76
CA ARG A 11 -11.06 6.67 -17.07
C ARG A 11 -12.18 5.71 -17.51
N LEU A 12 -12.90 5.15 -16.54
CA LEU A 12 -14.13 4.40 -16.83
C LEU A 12 -15.20 5.39 -17.36
N PRO A 13 -15.99 5.00 -18.37
CA PRO A 13 -17.10 5.81 -18.85
C PRO A 13 -18.17 5.97 -17.75
N GLY A 14 -18.74 7.16 -17.60
CA GLY A 14 -19.88 7.43 -16.70
C GLY A 14 -19.56 8.10 -15.35
N GLY A 15 -18.30 8.42 -15.03
CA GLY A 15 -17.97 9.17 -13.81
C GLY A 15 -18.10 10.69 -13.97
N GLN A 16 -18.59 11.41 -12.95
CA GLN A 16 -18.71 12.90 -12.93
C GLN A 16 -17.36 13.66 -13.05
N GLY A 17 -16.27 12.98 -13.36
CA GLY A 17 -14.94 13.55 -13.45
C GLY A 17 -14.38 14.00 -12.10
N ARG A 18 -13.24 14.67 -12.15
CA ARG A 18 -12.63 15.26 -10.95
C ARG A 18 -13.38 16.55 -10.63
N TRP A 19 -13.90 16.68 -9.41
CA TRP A 19 -14.47 17.93 -8.90
C TRP A 19 -13.51 19.09 -9.19
N LYS A 20 -13.99 20.10 -9.94
CA LYS A 20 -13.21 21.32 -10.17
C LYS A 20 -12.98 21.97 -8.80
N THR A 21 -11.72 22.22 -8.47
CA THR A 21 -11.36 22.92 -7.23
C THR A 21 -12.03 24.30 -7.23
N LYS A 22 -13.03 24.49 -6.35
CA LYS A 22 -13.77 25.75 -6.22
C LYS A 22 -12.93 26.90 -5.65
N ARG A 23 -11.77 26.60 -5.05
CA ARG A 23 -10.86 27.60 -4.47
C ARG A 23 -9.73 27.90 -5.44
N VAL A 24 -9.82 29.02 -6.13
CA VAL A 24 -8.67 29.65 -6.80
C VAL A 24 -8.02 30.58 -5.79
N LEU A 25 -6.86 30.21 -5.25
CA LEU A 25 -6.06 31.14 -4.45
C LEU A 25 -5.41 32.15 -5.40
N THR A 26 -5.91 33.38 -5.42
CA THR A 26 -5.20 34.49 -6.07
C THR A 26 -3.96 34.81 -5.25
N SER A 27 -2.80 34.82 -5.90
CA SER A 27 -1.52 35.17 -5.26
C SER A 27 -0.81 36.22 -6.10
N TYR A 28 -0.36 37.29 -5.44
CA TYR A 28 0.25 38.46 -6.08
C TYR A 28 1.76 38.40 -5.93
N THR A 29 2.48 38.84 -6.96
CA THR A 29 3.93 38.96 -6.93
C THR A 29 4.35 40.08 -5.98
N ALA A 30 5.58 40.04 -5.47
CA ALA A 30 6.12 41.10 -4.62
C ALA A 30 6.12 42.44 -5.36
N ALA A 31 6.41 42.44 -6.67
CA ALA A 31 6.37 43.63 -7.50
C ALA A 31 4.97 44.26 -7.57
N THR A 32 3.92 43.46 -7.83
CA THR A 32 2.54 43.98 -7.83
C THR A 32 2.14 44.52 -6.47
N LYS A 33 2.51 43.84 -5.37
CA LYS A 33 2.23 44.34 -4.02
C LYS A 33 2.93 45.68 -3.76
N LYS A 34 4.19 45.81 -4.19
CA LYS A 34 4.98 47.04 -4.04
C LYS A 34 4.31 48.20 -4.80
N ALA A 35 3.98 48.01 -6.07
CA ALA A 35 3.34 49.02 -6.91
C ALA A 35 1.98 49.49 -6.34
N VAL A 36 1.15 48.55 -5.86
CA VAL A 36 -0.14 48.87 -5.22
C VAL A 36 0.07 49.74 -3.98
N VAL A 37 1.06 49.43 -3.15
CA VAL A 37 1.34 50.20 -1.93
C VAL A 37 1.98 51.55 -2.25
N GLU A 38 2.83 51.65 -3.27
CA GLU A 38 3.42 52.92 -3.73
C GLU A 38 2.34 53.85 -4.27
N HIS A 39 1.41 53.34 -5.09
CA HIS A 39 0.26 54.10 -5.53
C HIS A 39 -0.62 54.56 -4.36
N LEU A 40 -0.86 53.69 -3.37
CA LEU A 40 -1.59 54.08 -2.16
C LEU A 40 -0.88 55.20 -1.39
N ARG A 41 0.45 55.15 -1.28
CA ARG A 41 1.24 56.18 -0.59
C ARG A 41 1.25 57.51 -1.33
N LEU A 42 1.24 57.49 -2.67
CA LEU A 42 1.20 58.69 -3.50
C LEU A 42 -0.16 59.39 -3.46
N HIS A 43 -1.26 58.62 -3.48
CA HIS A 43 -2.61 59.18 -3.61
C HIS A 43 -3.42 59.21 -2.31
N CYS A 44 -2.92 58.58 -1.23
CA CYS A 44 -3.56 58.47 0.09
C CYS A 44 -5.02 57.97 0.07
N ASN A 45 -5.43 57.29 -1.01
CA ASN A 45 -6.80 56.86 -1.22
C ASN A 45 -6.86 55.38 -1.62
N VAL A 46 -7.38 54.56 -0.70
CA VAL A 46 -7.47 53.10 -0.89
C VAL A 46 -8.50 52.73 -1.95
N ARG A 47 -9.60 53.48 -2.07
CA ARG A 47 -10.63 53.21 -3.07
C ARG A 47 -10.10 53.44 -4.47
N PHE A 48 -9.50 54.61 -4.70
CA PHE A 48 -8.81 54.95 -5.95
C PHE A 48 -7.72 53.93 -6.31
N THR A 49 -6.95 53.47 -5.32
CA THR A 49 -5.93 52.43 -5.54
C THR A 49 -6.54 51.08 -5.92
N ILE A 50 -7.68 50.70 -5.33
CA ILE A 50 -8.36 49.46 -5.68
C ILE A 50 -8.94 49.55 -7.09
N ASP A 51 -9.55 50.67 -7.44
CA ASP A 51 -10.16 50.87 -8.75
C ASP A 51 -9.09 50.84 -9.87
N SER A 52 -7.90 51.37 -9.61
CA SER A 52 -6.77 51.35 -10.54
C SER A 52 -6.16 49.94 -10.74
N PHE A 53 -5.93 49.18 -9.66
CA PHE A 53 -5.21 47.89 -9.73
C PHE A 53 -6.13 46.66 -9.79
N PHE A 54 -7.41 46.81 -9.48
CA PHE A 54 -8.41 45.75 -9.47
C PHE A 54 -9.75 46.25 -10.07
N PRO A 55 -9.77 46.73 -11.33
CA PRO A 55 -10.96 47.33 -11.93
C PRO A 55 -12.15 46.37 -12.00
N ASP A 56 -11.91 45.08 -12.22
CA ASP A 56 -12.95 44.05 -12.33
C ASP A 56 -13.37 43.44 -10.98
N LEU A 57 -13.05 44.10 -9.86
CA LEU A 57 -13.35 43.56 -8.53
C LEU A 57 -14.86 43.69 -8.23
N PRO A 58 -15.57 42.59 -7.93
CA PRO A 58 -16.97 42.68 -7.52
C PRO A 58 -17.12 43.49 -6.23
N THR A 59 -18.17 44.32 -6.15
CA THR A 59 -18.44 45.19 -4.99
C THR A 59 -18.43 44.43 -3.66
N GLU A 60 -18.98 43.21 -3.63
CA GLU A 60 -19.00 42.35 -2.45
C GLU A 60 -17.59 41.96 -1.93
N LYS A 61 -16.57 42.00 -2.80
CA LYS A 61 -15.17 41.67 -2.47
C LYS A 61 -14.35 42.90 -2.07
N TYR A 62 -14.91 44.11 -2.14
CA TYR A 62 -14.21 45.36 -1.85
C TYR A 62 -13.58 45.36 -0.45
N GLN A 63 -14.33 45.01 0.60
CA GLN A 63 -13.80 45.04 1.97
C GLN A 63 -12.63 44.07 2.16
N GLY A 64 -12.71 42.87 1.57
CA GLY A 64 -11.60 41.90 1.59
C GLY A 64 -10.35 42.44 0.89
N ARG A 65 -10.53 43.15 -0.23
CA ARG A 65 -9.44 43.80 -0.95
C ARG A 65 -8.84 44.96 -0.17
N ARG A 66 -9.67 45.80 0.44
CA ARG A 66 -9.26 46.93 1.29
C ARG A 66 -8.37 46.46 2.44
N VAL A 67 -8.81 45.43 3.17
CA VAL A 67 -8.03 44.85 4.27
C VAL A 67 -6.70 44.27 3.77
N LEU A 68 -6.68 43.64 2.59
CA LEU A 68 -5.47 43.09 1.99
C LEU A 68 -4.45 44.18 1.61
N VAL A 69 -4.90 45.24 0.94
CA VAL A 69 -4.05 46.37 0.54
C VAL A 69 -3.46 47.07 1.76
N LEU A 70 -4.27 47.34 2.78
CA LEU A 70 -3.81 47.95 4.03
C LEU A 70 -2.82 47.04 4.77
N ARG A 71 -3.01 45.72 4.73
CA ARG A 71 -2.04 44.76 5.27
C ARG A 71 -0.71 44.82 4.53
N TRP A 72 -0.72 44.94 3.20
CA TRP A 72 0.52 45.13 2.44
C TRP A 72 1.21 46.45 2.77
N ALA A 73 0.44 47.53 2.99
CA ALA A 73 1.00 48.80 3.43
C ALA A 73 1.76 48.67 4.76
N ARG A 74 1.22 47.92 5.73
CA ARG A 74 1.90 47.62 7.00
C ARG A 74 3.15 46.74 6.84
N GLN A 75 3.25 45.97 5.76
CA GLN A 75 4.36 45.05 5.47
C GLN A 75 5.32 45.60 4.40
N TYR A 76 5.23 46.89 4.06
CA TYR A 76 5.92 47.47 2.92
C TYR A 76 7.42 47.20 2.94
N ASP A 77 8.09 47.40 4.08
CA ASP A 77 9.55 47.28 4.16
C ASP A 77 10.02 45.85 3.83
N SER A 78 9.26 44.85 4.28
CA SER A 78 9.51 43.45 3.94
C SER A 78 9.26 43.15 2.46
N ILE A 79 8.22 43.75 1.88
CA ILE A 79 7.89 43.62 0.45
C ILE A 79 8.97 44.31 -0.40
N ALA A 80 9.41 45.51 -0.03
CA ALA A 80 10.44 46.28 -0.70
C ALA A 80 11.80 45.56 -0.64
N ALA A 81 12.20 45.06 0.53
CA ALA A 81 13.40 44.23 0.69
C ALA A 81 13.33 42.95 -0.18
N THR A 82 12.16 42.31 -0.27
CA THR A 82 11.98 41.16 -1.15
C THR A 82 12.16 41.55 -2.62
N CYS A 83 11.59 42.67 -3.06
CA CYS A 83 11.73 43.18 -4.44
C CYS A 83 13.16 43.57 -4.79
N ALA A 84 13.93 44.09 -3.83
CA ALA A 84 15.34 44.47 -4.03
C ALA A 84 16.27 43.27 -4.26
N SER A 85 15.88 42.06 -3.82
CA SER A 85 16.64 40.83 -4.09
C SER A 85 16.55 40.39 -5.55
N VAL A 86 17.63 39.82 -6.10
CA VAL A 86 17.67 39.27 -7.47
C VAL A 86 16.54 38.25 -7.67
N GLY A 87 15.71 38.46 -8.70
CA GLY A 87 14.53 37.63 -9.00
C GLY A 87 13.41 37.71 -7.94
N GLY A 88 13.52 38.60 -6.96
CA GLY A 88 12.61 38.73 -5.83
C GLY A 88 11.25 39.30 -6.19
N GLY A 89 11.18 40.23 -7.15
CA GLY A 89 9.94 40.84 -7.61
C GLY A 89 8.88 39.82 -8.07
N GLY A 90 9.29 38.73 -8.72
CA GLY A 90 8.40 37.66 -9.19
C GLY A 90 7.90 36.70 -8.08
N LYS A 91 8.45 36.76 -6.87
CA LYS A 91 8.07 35.87 -5.78
C LYS A 91 6.68 36.23 -5.25
N ARG A 92 5.79 35.23 -5.13
CA ARG A 92 4.43 35.43 -4.60
C ARG A 92 4.33 35.28 -3.07
N LYS A 93 5.31 34.60 -2.46
CA LYS A 93 5.46 34.39 -1.02
C LYS A 93 6.93 34.55 -0.62
N ALA A 94 7.20 35.31 0.43
CA ALA A 94 8.50 35.38 1.07
C ALA A 94 8.66 34.19 2.05
N ARG A 95 9.88 33.69 2.20
CA ARG A 95 10.29 32.73 3.25
C ARG A 95 11.52 33.29 3.93
N SER A 96 11.63 33.12 5.24
CA SER A 96 12.82 33.53 5.97
C SER A 96 14.05 32.75 5.51
N THR A 97 15.19 33.45 5.44
CA THR A 97 16.51 32.85 5.23
C THR A 97 16.76 31.77 6.31
N GLY A 98 17.30 30.61 5.92
CA GLY A 98 17.51 29.47 6.84
C GLY A 98 16.28 28.56 7.06
N SER A 99 15.11 28.88 6.49
CA SER A 99 13.96 27.94 6.40
C SER A 99 14.12 26.95 5.23
N ALA A 100 15.32 26.39 5.08
CA ALA A 100 15.60 25.40 4.04
C ALA A 100 14.81 24.12 4.35
N THR A 101 13.72 23.91 3.61
CA THR A 101 12.99 22.63 3.58
C THR A 101 13.68 21.60 2.68
N ILE A 102 14.90 21.88 2.21
CA ILE A 102 15.57 21.16 1.13
C ILE A 102 16.95 20.79 1.63
N LEU A 103 17.33 19.54 1.45
CA LEU A 103 18.68 19.06 1.77
C LEU A 103 19.66 19.56 0.69
N PRO A 104 20.94 19.72 1.02
CA PRO A 104 21.99 19.89 0.02
C PRO A 104 21.91 18.81 -1.07
N LEU A 105 22.32 19.15 -2.30
CA LEU A 105 22.10 18.29 -3.47
C LEU A 105 22.84 16.94 -3.33
N ASP A 106 24.08 16.98 -2.86
CA ASP A 106 24.91 15.83 -2.51
C ASP A 106 24.21 14.89 -1.51
N VAL A 107 23.60 15.44 -0.47
CA VAL A 107 22.83 14.68 0.53
C VAL A 107 21.56 14.08 -0.08
N GLU A 108 20.86 14.82 -0.96
CA GLU A 108 19.72 14.25 -1.68
C GLU A 108 20.13 13.10 -2.62
N LEU A 109 21.29 13.21 -3.28
CA LEU A 109 21.82 12.17 -4.16
C LEU A 109 22.23 10.91 -3.38
N GLU A 110 22.77 11.04 -2.17
CA GLU A 110 23.02 9.89 -1.28
C GLU A 110 21.73 9.11 -1.01
N ILE A 111 20.63 9.82 -0.73
CA ILE A 111 19.31 9.21 -0.53
C ILE A 111 18.82 8.55 -1.82
N VAL A 112 19.07 9.14 -3.00
CA VAL A 112 18.71 8.54 -4.29
C VAL A 112 19.51 7.27 -4.59
N SER A 113 20.81 7.25 -4.29
CA SER A 113 21.65 6.05 -4.42
C SER A 113 21.10 4.93 -3.54
N TRP A 114 20.91 5.22 -2.25
CA TRP A 114 20.34 4.26 -1.29
C TRP A 114 18.98 3.71 -1.72
N ILE A 115 18.10 4.53 -2.33
CA ILE A 115 16.84 4.04 -2.91
C ILE A 115 17.08 3.13 -4.11
N SER A 116 18.04 3.47 -4.97
CA SER A 116 18.36 2.69 -6.16
C SER A 116 18.95 1.33 -5.79
N ASP A 117 19.85 1.29 -4.80
CA ASP A 117 20.50 0.08 -4.30
C ASP A 117 19.44 -0.88 -3.73
N LEU A 118 18.59 -0.39 -2.83
CA LEU A 118 17.47 -1.19 -2.30
C LEU A 118 16.53 -1.67 -3.40
N ARG A 119 16.28 -0.86 -4.43
CA ARG A 119 15.44 -1.29 -5.56
C ARG A 119 16.12 -2.31 -6.47
N ALA A 120 17.44 -2.25 -6.62
CA ALA A 120 18.21 -3.24 -7.37
C ALA A 120 18.16 -4.61 -6.66
N GLU A 121 18.14 -4.60 -5.33
CA GLU A 121 17.93 -5.77 -4.46
C GLU A 121 16.46 -6.21 -4.34
N GLY A 122 15.54 -5.51 -5.02
CA GLY A 122 14.10 -5.82 -4.99
C GLY A 122 13.37 -5.39 -3.70
N VAL A 123 14.02 -4.62 -2.82
CA VAL A 123 13.45 -4.10 -1.58
C VAL A 123 12.60 -2.84 -1.84
N PRO A 124 11.30 -2.86 -1.50
CA PRO A 124 10.44 -1.69 -1.68
C PRO A 124 10.74 -0.62 -0.62
N VAL A 125 11.07 0.60 -1.05
CA VAL A 125 11.25 1.74 -0.15
C VAL A 125 9.90 2.38 0.18
N THR A 126 9.46 2.24 1.44
CA THR A 126 8.23 2.87 1.94
C THR A 126 8.42 4.37 2.24
N SER A 127 7.31 5.13 2.35
CA SER A 127 7.35 6.53 2.78
C SER A 127 8.04 6.72 4.14
N LEU A 128 7.88 5.75 5.05
CA LEU A 128 8.51 5.79 6.37
C LEU A 128 10.03 5.59 6.26
N MET A 129 10.47 4.61 5.48
CA MET A 129 11.91 4.36 5.25
C MET A 129 12.59 5.59 4.63
N LEU A 130 11.97 6.18 3.60
CA LEU A 130 12.44 7.43 3.01
C LEU A 130 12.53 8.56 4.05
N ARG A 131 11.51 8.69 4.92
CA ARG A 131 11.51 9.70 5.97
C ARG A 131 12.66 9.51 6.94
N LEU A 132 12.88 8.28 7.41
CA LEU A 132 13.92 7.95 8.38
C LEU A 132 15.32 8.15 7.79
N LYS A 133 15.58 7.65 6.57
CA LYS A 133 16.87 7.86 5.89
C LYS A 133 17.14 9.35 5.65
N ALA A 134 16.13 10.11 5.21
CA ALA A 134 16.29 11.54 4.96
C ALA A 134 16.58 12.33 6.25
N LEU A 135 15.96 11.99 7.38
CA LEU A 135 16.26 12.61 8.67
C LEU A 135 17.67 12.27 9.16
N SER A 136 18.10 11.02 8.97
CA SER A 136 19.46 10.59 9.30
C SER A 136 20.51 11.34 8.46
N ALA A 137 20.32 11.41 7.14
CA ALA A 137 21.21 12.13 6.24
C ALA A 137 21.24 13.65 6.54
N ALA A 138 20.09 14.23 6.90
CA ALA A 138 20.01 15.63 7.34
C ALA A 138 20.84 15.90 8.60
N LYS A 139 20.76 14.99 9.58
CA LYS A 139 21.52 15.10 10.83
C LYS A 139 23.02 15.01 10.56
N ALA A 140 23.45 14.09 9.70
CA ALA A 140 24.85 13.95 9.31
C ALA A 140 25.39 15.19 8.59
N ALA A 141 24.54 15.84 7.78
CA ALA A 141 24.88 17.08 7.06
C ALA A 141 24.69 18.37 7.89
N GLY A 142 24.43 18.29 9.19
CA GLY A 142 24.25 19.48 10.05
C GLY A 142 22.93 20.25 9.82
N VAL A 143 21.93 19.65 9.16
CA VAL A 143 20.64 20.29 8.86
C VAL A 143 19.61 20.00 9.96
N HIS A 144 19.59 20.83 11.01
CA HIS A 144 18.82 20.56 12.23
C HIS A 144 17.29 20.78 12.14
N ARG A 145 16.79 21.62 11.23
CA ARG A 145 15.34 21.94 11.11
C ARG A 145 14.59 21.11 10.07
N PHE A 146 15.24 20.10 9.50
CA PHE A 146 14.65 19.27 8.47
C PHE A 146 13.68 18.24 9.08
N ARG A 147 12.47 18.13 8.50
CA ARG A 147 11.38 17.27 9.02
C ARG A 147 10.97 16.11 8.13
N ALA A 148 11.56 16.01 6.92
CA ALA A 148 11.17 15.04 5.90
C ALA A 148 9.62 14.95 5.71
N SER A 149 8.95 16.10 5.66
CA SER A 149 7.49 16.20 5.64
C SER A 149 6.88 15.49 4.42
N SER A 150 5.58 15.18 4.46
CA SER A 150 4.86 14.57 3.32
C SER A 150 5.00 15.41 2.04
N GLY A 151 4.95 16.74 2.17
CA GLY A 151 5.21 17.69 1.09
C GLY A 151 6.62 17.57 0.54
N TRP A 152 7.65 17.55 1.41
CA TRP A 152 9.03 17.36 0.97
C TRP A 152 9.21 16.03 0.24
N GLN A 153 8.70 14.92 0.80
CA GLN A 153 8.80 13.60 0.18
C GLN A 153 8.19 13.62 -1.24
N CYS A 154 7.00 14.21 -1.40
CA CYS A 154 6.35 14.34 -2.71
C CYS A 154 7.22 15.12 -3.71
N LEU A 155 7.81 16.23 -3.28
CA LEU A 155 8.68 17.06 -4.11
C LEU A 155 10.01 16.38 -4.45
N PHE A 156 10.64 15.72 -3.47
CA PHE A 156 11.84 14.90 -3.65
C PHE A 156 11.61 13.83 -4.71
N LYS A 157 10.51 13.07 -4.57
CA LYS A 157 10.12 12.04 -5.52
C LYS A 157 9.93 12.58 -6.94
N ARG A 158 9.29 13.75 -7.06
CA ARG A 158 9.10 14.41 -8.37
C ARG A 158 10.41 14.90 -8.99
N ARG A 159 11.34 15.43 -8.18
CA ARG A 159 12.64 15.94 -8.66
C ARG A 159 13.56 14.82 -9.16
N HIS A 160 13.51 13.65 -8.53
CA HIS A 160 14.39 12.50 -8.80
C HIS A 160 13.75 11.39 -9.63
N PRO A 161 12.77 11.73 -10.49
CA PRO A 161 11.82 10.79 -11.12
C PRO A 161 11.44 9.51 -10.33
N LEU A 162 11.35 9.58 -9.01
CA LEU A 162 11.05 8.44 -8.17
C LEU A 162 9.55 8.28 -8.02
N SER A 163 9.03 7.16 -8.51
CA SER A 163 7.70 6.70 -8.13
C SER A 163 7.81 5.84 -6.86
N MET A 164 7.00 6.08 -5.82
CA MET A 164 6.81 5.07 -4.75
C MET A 164 5.94 3.91 -5.21
N ARG A 165 5.24 4.07 -6.34
CA ARG A 165 4.69 2.92 -7.02
C ARG A 165 5.90 2.18 -7.58
N SER A 166 6.33 1.15 -6.88
CA SER A 166 6.85 0.00 -7.59
C SER A 166 5.78 -0.41 -8.60
N ARG A 167 6.18 -0.93 -9.76
CA ARG A 167 5.25 -1.70 -10.58
C ARG A 167 4.62 -2.70 -9.60
N THR A 168 3.31 -2.66 -9.38
CA THR A 168 2.60 -3.61 -8.50
C THR A 168 2.55 -5.00 -9.13
N ARG A 169 3.71 -5.51 -9.53
CA ARG A 169 3.98 -6.79 -10.18
C ARG A 169 5.34 -7.35 -9.71
N GLN A 170 5.60 -7.27 -8.42
CA GLN A 170 6.70 -7.96 -7.74
C GLN A 170 6.19 -8.38 -6.35
N GLY A 171 5.24 -9.32 -6.33
CA GLY A 171 5.17 -10.22 -5.20
C GLY A 171 6.18 -11.33 -5.47
N GLN A 172 7.34 -11.26 -4.80
CA GLN A 172 8.30 -12.36 -4.58
C GLN A 172 8.86 -13.06 -5.82
N ASN A 173 10.07 -12.68 -6.23
CA ASN A 173 10.98 -13.67 -6.82
C ASN A 173 11.61 -14.46 -5.66
N LEU A 174 11.69 -15.79 -5.76
CA LEU A 174 12.43 -16.62 -4.79
C LEU A 174 13.46 -17.52 -5.50
N PRO A 175 14.61 -17.78 -4.85
CA PRO A 175 15.75 -18.51 -5.39
C PRO A 175 15.55 -20.04 -5.38
N ALA A 176 16.36 -20.76 -6.16
CA ALA A 176 16.23 -22.19 -6.48
C ALA A 176 16.38 -23.18 -5.29
N LYS A 177 16.82 -22.75 -4.11
CA LYS A 177 16.97 -23.58 -2.90
C LYS A 177 16.55 -22.82 -1.64
N THR A 178 15.94 -23.53 -0.70
CA THR A 178 15.61 -23.05 0.64
C THR A 178 16.83 -23.26 1.55
N LEU A 179 17.37 -22.18 2.13
CA LEU A 179 18.60 -22.16 2.93
C LEU A 179 18.34 -21.63 4.35
N HIS A 180 17.36 -22.16 5.07
CA HIS A 180 17.08 -21.70 6.44
C HIS A 180 17.22 -22.85 7.44
N GLY A 181 17.98 -22.59 8.50
CA GLY A 181 18.20 -23.54 9.59
C GLY A 181 16.99 -23.64 10.52
N THR A 182 16.89 -24.77 11.23
CA THR A 182 15.83 -25.02 12.22
C THR A 182 15.85 -23.95 13.32
N GLY A 183 14.75 -23.20 13.47
CA GLY A 183 14.58 -22.18 14.53
C GLY A 183 14.43 -20.73 14.06
N GLU A 184 14.56 -20.45 12.76
CA GLU A 184 14.33 -19.10 12.25
C GLU A 184 12.85 -18.69 12.29
N LYS A 185 12.58 -17.49 12.84
CA LYS A 185 11.22 -16.94 13.07
C LYS A 185 10.47 -16.58 11.79
N THR A 186 11.11 -16.62 10.62
CA THR A 186 10.51 -16.21 9.35
C THR A 186 11.03 -17.09 8.22
N VAL A 187 10.12 -17.87 7.63
CA VAL A 187 10.40 -18.77 6.50
C VAL A 187 9.65 -18.27 5.28
N TRP A 188 10.36 -18.05 4.17
CA TRP A 188 9.78 -17.53 2.93
C TRP A 188 9.22 -18.66 2.05
N VAL A 189 7.95 -18.56 1.66
CA VAL A 189 7.24 -19.52 0.80
C VAL A 189 6.98 -18.92 -0.59
N ARG A 190 7.09 -19.74 -1.64
CA ARG A 190 6.78 -19.35 -3.04
C ARG A 190 5.28 -19.23 -3.29
N CYS A 191 4.84 -18.10 -3.85
CA CYS A 191 3.46 -17.86 -4.28
C CYS A 191 3.41 -17.50 -5.77
N GLY A 192 2.40 -17.99 -6.51
CA GLY A 192 2.29 -17.95 -7.99
C GLY A 192 1.96 -16.60 -8.63
N GLY A 193 2.46 -15.48 -8.08
CA GLY A 193 2.36 -14.16 -8.70
C GLY A 193 0.97 -13.52 -8.70
N LYS A 194 -0.04 -14.12 -8.05
CA LYS A 194 -1.36 -13.49 -7.85
C LYS A 194 -1.45 -12.83 -6.47
N SER A 195 -1.87 -11.57 -6.43
CA SER A 195 -2.16 -10.89 -5.17
C SER A 195 -3.40 -11.52 -4.51
N LYS A 196 -3.29 -11.98 -3.27
CA LYS A 196 -4.33 -12.69 -2.49
C LYS A 196 -4.67 -14.10 -2.98
N GLU A 197 -3.68 -14.86 -3.44
CA GLU A 197 -3.79 -16.32 -3.31
C GLU A 197 -3.66 -16.68 -1.83
N ARG A 198 -4.79 -17.05 -1.23
CA ARG A 198 -4.85 -17.63 0.11
C ARG A 198 -4.93 -19.15 -0.05
N ALA A 199 -4.10 -19.86 0.71
CA ALA A 199 -4.25 -21.27 0.96
C ALA A 199 -4.61 -21.42 2.45
N THR A 200 -5.62 -22.23 2.75
CA THR A 200 -5.92 -22.63 4.12
C THR A 200 -5.19 -23.93 4.39
N VAL A 201 -4.51 -24.02 5.53
CA VAL A 201 -3.79 -25.24 5.92
C VAL A 201 -4.35 -25.72 7.25
N MET A 202 -4.76 -26.98 7.32
CA MET A 202 -5.08 -27.65 8.57
C MET A 202 -3.94 -28.62 8.91
N LEU A 203 -3.39 -28.45 10.10
CA LEU A 203 -2.28 -29.24 10.62
C LEU A 203 -2.78 -30.12 11.76
N LEU A 204 -2.23 -31.32 11.87
CA LEU A 204 -2.52 -32.23 12.97
C LEU A 204 -1.20 -32.73 13.59
N GLY A 205 -1.13 -32.68 14.91
CA GLY A 205 -0.09 -33.31 15.68
C GLY A 205 -0.66 -33.91 16.96
N ASP A 206 0.00 -34.93 17.50
CA ASP A 206 -0.38 -35.54 18.78
C ASP A 206 0.49 -35.04 19.95
N SER A 207 0.14 -35.45 21.17
CA SER A 207 0.88 -35.11 22.39
C SER A 207 2.29 -35.70 22.46
N ASN A 208 2.60 -36.69 21.61
CA ASN A 208 3.94 -37.28 21.49
C ASN A 208 4.82 -36.53 20.48
N GLY A 209 4.29 -35.46 19.86
CA GLY A 209 4.99 -34.67 18.86
C GLY A 209 4.97 -35.27 17.45
N ASN A 210 4.22 -36.35 17.22
CA ASN A 210 4.04 -36.90 15.89
C ASN A 210 3.25 -35.91 15.02
N LYS A 211 3.69 -35.73 13.78
CA LYS A 211 3.04 -34.85 12.81
C LYS A 211 2.38 -35.70 11.73
N TYR A 212 1.13 -35.36 11.41
CA TYR A 212 0.33 -36.09 10.42
C TYR A 212 0.25 -35.32 9.09
N PRO A 213 -0.11 -36.00 7.99
CA PRO A 213 -0.28 -35.37 6.68
C PRO A 213 -1.17 -34.11 6.74
N PRO A 214 -0.70 -32.93 6.32
CA PRO A 214 -1.48 -31.70 6.36
C PRO A 214 -2.54 -31.66 5.27
N PHE A 215 -3.63 -30.93 5.52
CA PHE A 215 -4.66 -30.61 4.54
C PHE A 215 -4.48 -29.18 4.02
N LEU A 216 -4.32 -29.03 2.71
CA LEU A 216 -4.11 -27.77 2.00
C LEU A 216 -5.35 -27.45 1.16
N VAL A 217 -5.96 -26.29 1.34
CA VAL A 217 -7.15 -25.87 0.59
C VAL A 217 -6.83 -24.63 -0.23
N PHE A 218 -6.85 -24.80 -1.56
CA PHE A 218 -6.63 -23.73 -2.52
C PHE A 218 -7.96 -23.21 -3.08
N LYS A 219 -7.95 -21.94 -3.48
CA LYS A 219 -9.09 -21.34 -4.18
C LYS A 219 -9.14 -21.85 -5.62
N SER A 220 -10.17 -22.63 -5.94
CA SER A 220 -10.43 -23.19 -7.28
C SER A 220 -11.84 -22.82 -7.73
N LYS A 221 -11.98 -22.28 -8.95
CA LYS A 221 -13.31 -22.01 -9.52
C LYS A 221 -13.91 -23.35 -9.97
N PRO A 222 -15.13 -23.69 -9.54
CA PRO A 222 -15.78 -24.92 -9.99
C PRO A 222 -16.08 -24.86 -11.49
N SER A 223 -16.09 -26.02 -12.14
CA SER A 223 -16.51 -26.15 -13.54
C SER A 223 -17.93 -25.60 -13.73
N THR A 224 -18.17 -24.93 -14.85
CA THR A 224 -19.51 -24.50 -15.27
C THR A 224 -20.38 -25.68 -15.67
N VAL A 225 -19.77 -26.74 -16.22
CA VAL A 225 -20.45 -28.00 -16.55
C VAL A 225 -20.67 -28.84 -15.29
N LEU A 226 -21.93 -29.16 -14.96
CA LEU A 226 -22.34 -29.85 -13.73
C LEU A 226 -21.70 -31.24 -13.57
N GLN A 227 -21.82 -32.12 -14.57
CA GLN A 227 -21.22 -33.46 -14.53
C GLN A 227 -19.70 -33.41 -14.27
N ARG A 228 -19.00 -32.46 -14.90
CA ARG A 228 -17.56 -32.25 -14.67
C ARG A 228 -17.28 -31.70 -13.29
N ARG A 229 -18.15 -30.82 -12.75
CA ARG A 229 -18.05 -30.31 -11.38
C ARG A 229 -18.20 -31.43 -10.36
N GLU A 230 -19.22 -32.27 -10.50
CA GLU A 230 -19.45 -33.43 -9.62
C GLU A 230 -18.29 -34.41 -9.68
N ALA A 231 -17.81 -34.75 -10.89
CA ALA A 231 -16.65 -35.60 -11.06
C ALA A 231 -15.38 -35.00 -10.43
N ASN A 232 -15.18 -33.68 -10.53
CA ASN A 232 -14.05 -33.00 -9.89
C ASN A 232 -14.17 -33.02 -8.36
N THR A 233 -15.35 -32.75 -7.81
CA THR A 233 -15.58 -32.81 -6.36
C THR A 233 -15.31 -34.22 -5.83
N ARG A 234 -15.86 -35.25 -6.49
CA ARG A 234 -15.78 -36.64 -6.03
C ARG A 234 -14.39 -37.26 -6.20
N LEU A 235 -13.74 -37.02 -7.34
CA LEU A 235 -12.53 -37.76 -7.73
C LEU A 235 -11.25 -36.94 -7.68
N ARG A 236 -11.37 -35.62 -7.55
CA ARG A 236 -10.24 -34.68 -7.69
C ARG A 236 -10.25 -33.60 -6.63
N HIS A 237 -10.93 -33.85 -5.52
CA HIS A 237 -10.97 -32.93 -4.37
C HIS A 237 -11.40 -31.50 -4.74
N GLY A 238 -12.26 -31.35 -5.76
CA GLY A 238 -12.73 -30.06 -6.27
C GLY A 238 -11.74 -29.32 -7.19
N LEU A 239 -10.64 -29.96 -7.57
CA LEU A 239 -9.67 -29.46 -8.55
C LEU A 239 -10.04 -29.89 -9.98
N GLY A 240 -9.64 -29.05 -10.94
CA GLY A 240 -9.82 -29.35 -12.36
C GLY A 240 -8.85 -30.43 -12.85
N VAL A 241 -9.23 -31.12 -13.94
CA VAL A 241 -8.45 -32.22 -14.54
C VAL A 241 -6.99 -31.85 -14.78
N SER A 242 -6.73 -30.67 -15.37
CA SER A 242 -5.35 -30.26 -15.69
C SER A 242 -4.49 -30.07 -14.45
N VAL A 243 -5.03 -29.45 -13.39
CA VAL A 243 -4.31 -29.25 -12.13
C VAL A 243 -4.14 -30.57 -11.38
N TRP A 244 -5.13 -31.45 -11.45
CA TRP A 244 -5.09 -32.75 -10.78
C TRP A 244 -3.99 -33.67 -11.31
N LYS A 245 -3.62 -33.56 -12.59
CA LYS A 245 -2.50 -34.33 -13.17
C LYS A 245 -1.19 -34.12 -12.41
N ASP A 246 -0.97 -32.90 -11.91
CA ASP A 246 0.23 -32.56 -11.15
C ASP A 246 0.02 -32.76 -9.64
N VAL A 247 -1.16 -32.37 -9.12
CA VAL A 247 -1.47 -32.42 -7.68
C VAL A 247 -1.65 -33.84 -7.16
N GLY A 248 -2.33 -34.73 -7.90
CA GLY A 248 -2.57 -36.10 -7.47
C GLY A 248 -1.27 -36.84 -7.10
N PRO A 249 -0.28 -36.91 -8.01
CA PRO A 249 1.02 -37.50 -7.70
C PRO A 249 1.77 -36.78 -6.57
N ALA A 250 1.65 -35.44 -6.49
CA ALA A 250 2.31 -34.66 -5.44
C ALA A 250 1.76 -34.94 -4.05
N GLN A 251 0.46 -35.23 -3.90
CA GLN A 251 -0.14 -35.60 -2.61
C GLN A 251 0.49 -36.86 -2.01
N GLU A 252 0.67 -37.89 -2.85
CA GLU A 252 1.25 -39.16 -2.43
C GLU A 252 2.74 -39.00 -2.10
N LYS A 253 3.48 -38.33 -2.99
CA LYS A 253 4.91 -38.10 -2.81
C LYS A 253 5.23 -37.29 -1.55
N GLU A 254 4.53 -36.18 -1.34
CA GLU A 254 4.82 -35.24 -0.25
C GLU A 254 4.01 -35.53 1.02
N ARG A 255 3.16 -36.58 1.00
CA ARG A 255 2.23 -36.95 2.08
C ARG A 255 1.38 -35.78 2.56
N VAL A 256 0.63 -35.19 1.64
CA VAL A 256 -0.29 -34.08 1.89
C VAL A 256 -1.65 -34.34 1.25
N GLN A 257 -2.72 -33.77 1.80
CA GLN A 257 -4.03 -33.75 1.16
C GLN A 257 -4.29 -32.34 0.60
N VAL A 258 -4.71 -32.24 -0.66
CA VAL A 258 -4.88 -30.98 -1.39
C VAL A 258 -6.28 -30.91 -1.97
N HIS A 259 -7.01 -29.88 -1.55
CA HIS A 259 -8.39 -29.63 -1.94
C HIS A 259 -8.54 -28.28 -2.65
N GLY A 260 -9.53 -28.19 -3.52
CA GLY A 260 -9.92 -26.99 -4.24
C GLY A 260 -11.37 -26.63 -3.98
N ASN A 261 -11.64 -25.40 -3.54
CA ASN A 261 -13.03 -24.90 -3.51
C ASN A 261 -13.12 -23.41 -3.86
N ALA A 262 -14.34 -22.95 -4.18
CA ALA A 262 -14.56 -21.58 -4.67
C ALA A 262 -14.09 -20.49 -3.71
N LYS A 263 -14.11 -20.77 -2.39
CA LYS A 263 -13.71 -19.82 -1.36
C LYS A 263 -12.22 -19.94 -1.01
N GLY A 264 -11.59 -21.09 -1.22
CA GLY A 264 -10.27 -21.41 -0.68
C GLY A 264 -10.27 -21.29 0.85
N TRP A 265 -11.25 -21.90 1.50
CA TRP A 265 -11.44 -21.86 2.96
C TRP A 265 -11.94 -23.21 3.48
N TRP A 266 -11.73 -23.48 4.77
CA TRP A 266 -12.24 -24.68 5.44
C TRP A 266 -13.79 -24.69 5.48
N ASN A 267 -14.38 -25.89 5.51
CA ASN A 267 -15.83 -26.06 5.56
C ASN A 267 -16.20 -27.40 6.21
N THR A 268 -17.49 -27.60 6.42
CA THR A 268 -18.06 -28.80 7.04
C THR A 268 -17.66 -30.11 6.34
N SER A 269 -17.72 -30.18 5.01
CA SER A 269 -17.37 -31.41 4.29
C SER A 269 -15.90 -31.80 4.47
N LEU A 270 -15.00 -30.80 4.51
CA LEU A 270 -13.58 -31.00 4.77
C LEU A 270 -13.32 -31.43 6.22
N SER A 271 -14.11 -30.97 7.19
CA SER A 271 -14.02 -31.46 8.57
C SER A 271 -14.33 -32.96 8.67
N VAL A 272 -15.40 -33.43 8.01
CA VAL A 272 -15.73 -34.87 7.94
C VAL A 272 -14.61 -35.67 7.26
N GLU A 273 -14.12 -35.17 6.13
CA GLU A 273 -13.05 -35.83 5.37
C GLU A 273 -11.74 -35.92 6.16
N PHE A 274 -11.36 -34.85 6.85
CA PHE A 274 -10.21 -34.82 7.75
C PHE A 274 -10.34 -35.86 8.87
N LEU A 275 -11.51 -35.96 9.50
CA LEU A 275 -11.75 -36.95 10.55
C LEU A 275 -11.62 -38.37 10.02
N ARG A 276 -12.26 -38.68 8.88
CA ARG A 276 -12.17 -40.02 8.27
C ARG A 276 -10.75 -40.37 7.84
N TYR A 277 -10.02 -39.41 7.27
CA TYR A 277 -8.65 -39.63 6.81
C TYR A 277 -7.70 -39.95 7.96
N HIS A 278 -7.75 -39.19 9.06
CA HIS A 278 -6.82 -39.37 10.18
C HIS A 278 -7.28 -40.41 11.20
N PHE A 279 -8.59 -40.53 11.44
CA PHE A 279 -9.13 -41.33 12.54
C PHE A 279 -9.92 -42.57 12.09
N GLY A 280 -10.23 -42.71 10.79
CA GLY A 280 -11.03 -43.81 10.24
C GLY A 280 -10.34 -45.17 10.23
N ALA A 281 -9.02 -45.21 10.10
CA ALA A 281 -8.24 -46.44 10.03
C ALA A 281 -7.25 -46.56 11.21
N ARG A 282 -7.63 -46.08 12.39
CA ARG A 282 -6.77 -46.15 13.59
C ARG A 282 -6.56 -47.61 14.02
N PRO A 283 -5.35 -47.97 14.52
CA PRO A 283 -5.10 -49.33 15.03
C PRO A 283 -6.00 -49.75 16.19
N GLN A 284 -6.48 -48.79 16.98
CA GLN A 284 -7.32 -49.04 18.17
C GLN A 284 -8.61 -48.23 18.06
N PRO A 285 -9.55 -48.61 17.17
CA PRO A 285 -10.77 -47.84 16.92
C PRO A 285 -11.70 -47.81 18.14
N GLU A 286 -11.56 -48.78 19.04
CA GLU A 286 -12.37 -48.88 20.25
C GLU A 286 -12.01 -47.83 21.31
N LYS A 287 -10.78 -47.30 21.30
CA LYS A 287 -10.31 -46.33 22.29
C LYS A 287 -10.63 -44.90 21.83
N PRO A 288 -11.31 -44.11 22.67
CA PRO A 288 -11.59 -42.73 22.35
C PRO A 288 -10.28 -41.92 22.26
N VAL A 289 -10.26 -40.93 21.37
CA VAL A 289 -9.15 -39.96 21.26
C VAL A 289 -9.73 -38.56 21.36
N LEU A 290 -9.12 -37.73 22.20
CA LEU A 290 -9.43 -36.32 22.32
C LEU A 290 -8.80 -35.54 21.16
N LEU A 291 -9.63 -34.81 20.41
CA LEU A 291 -9.21 -33.91 19.34
C LEU A 291 -9.51 -32.46 19.75
N LEU A 292 -8.46 -31.65 19.83
CA LEU A 292 -8.59 -30.23 20.09
C LEU A 292 -8.69 -29.46 18.77
N TRP A 293 -9.84 -28.84 18.54
CA TRP A 293 -10.10 -27.91 17.43
C TRP A 293 -10.35 -26.49 17.94
N ASP A 294 -10.26 -25.52 17.03
CA ASP A 294 -10.69 -24.16 17.32
C ASP A 294 -12.22 -24.03 17.26
N ASP A 295 -12.74 -22.84 17.57
CA ASP A 295 -14.18 -22.58 17.61
C ASP A 295 -14.80 -22.26 16.24
N PHE A 296 -14.24 -22.79 15.15
CA PHE A 296 -14.84 -22.59 13.82
C PHE A 296 -16.15 -23.38 13.69
N SER A 297 -17.23 -22.66 13.35
CA SER A 297 -18.59 -23.22 13.27
C SER A 297 -18.76 -24.46 12.39
N GLY A 298 -17.88 -24.64 11.40
CA GLY A 298 -17.89 -25.83 10.53
C GLY A 298 -17.48 -27.13 11.24
N HIS A 299 -16.83 -27.06 12.41
CA HIS A 299 -16.49 -28.23 13.24
C HIS A 299 -17.70 -28.75 14.04
N TRP A 300 -18.70 -27.90 14.27
CA TRP A 300 -19.85 -28.19 15.14
C TRP A 300 -21.12 -28.55 14.37
N SER A 301 -21.01 -28.85 13.07
CA SER A 301 -22.17 -29.29 12.29
C SER A 301 -22.63 -30.68 12.75
N LYS A 302 -23.90 -31.00 12.50
CA LYS A 302 -24.47 -32.31 12.88
C LYS A 302 -23.70 -33.47 12.25
N GLU A 303 -23.30 -33.33 11.00
CA GLU A 303 -22.57 -34.36 10.24
C GLU A 303 -21.16 -34.57 10.79
N VAL A 304 -20.49 -33.51 11.23
CA VAL A 304 -19.14 -33.60 11.81
C VAL A 304 -19.20 -34.22 13.19
N ILE A 305 -20.13 -33.79 14.03
CA ILE A 305 -20.35 -34.37 15.37
C ILE A 305 -20.71 -35.86 15.25
N GLN A 306 -21.57 -36.21 14.29
CA GLN A 306 -21.92 -37.61 14.03
C GLN A 306 -20.71 -38.43 13.58
N CYS A 307 -19.90 -37.90 12.65
CA CYS A 307 -18.67 -38.54 12.21
C CYS A 307 -17.65 -38.71 13.36
N ALA A 308 -17.52 -37.72 14.23
CA ALA A 308 -16.61 -37.79 15.38
C ALA A 308 -17.05 -38.90 16.35
N LYS A 309 -18.36 -38.97 16.66
CA LYS A 309 -18.93 -40.04 17.50
C LYS A 309 -18.70 -41.43 16.91
N GLU A 310 -18.97 -41.62 15.61
CA GLU A 310 -18.74 -42.88 14.91
C GLU A 310 -17.27 -43.31 14.98
N LEU A 311 -16.35 -42.34 14.91
CA LEU A 311 -14.92 -42.58 14.96
C LEU A 311 -14.35 -42.60 16.38
N LYS A 312 -15.18 -42.47 17.43
CA LYS A 312 -14.75 -42.29 18.84
C LYS A 312 -13.68 -41.21 18.98
N VAL A 313 -13.95 -40.05 18.39
CA VAL A 313 -13.17 -38.83 18.54
C VAL A 313 -14.00 -37.87 19.38
N GLU A 314 -13.43 -37.42 20.50
CA GLU A 314 -14.05 -36.53 21.48
C GLU A 314 -13.51 -35.11 21.38
#